data_AF-A0A7W1HK71-F1
#
_entry.id   AF-A0A7W1HK71-F1
#
_cell.length_a   1.000
_cell.length_b   1.000
_cell.length_c   1.000
_cell.angle_alpha   90.00
_cell.angle_beta   90.00
_cell.angle_gamma   90.00
#
_symmetry.space_group_name_H-M   'P 1'
#
loop_
_entity.id
_entity.type
_entity.pdbx_description
1 polymer ?
#
loop_
_entity_poly.entity_id
_entity_poly.type
_entity_poly.pdbx_seq_one_letter_code
_entity_poly.pdbx_strand_id
1 'polypeptide(L)'
;MSKLPYTVRYTGGFHDRKPAGQIHYLSHTWTIDGQASYDFSFVAPVENQPVAGYSKDAKDMSSGKDGGLTMSADAQSSSYGQRVLNGTTITLGCDNITGEDPPKSFGFGGNTTGYPGFLYDATGRFVYVQLTKKF
;
A
#
# COMPACT_ATOMS: atom_id res chain seq x y z
N MET A 1 2.17 -8.73 -7.71
CA MET A 1 3.16 -9.05 -6.65
C MET A 1 2.79 -8.26 -5.40
N SER A 2 2.58 -8.91 -4.26
CA SER A 2 2.21 -8.24 -3.00
C SER A 2 3.43 -7.64 -2.31
N LYS A 3 3.29 -6.44 -1.75
CA LYS A 3 4.33 -5.78 -0.94
C LYS A 3 3.77 -5.49 0.45
N LEU A 4 4.54 -5.79 1.49
CA LEU A 4 4.18 -5.61 2.90
C LEU A 4 5.30 -4.86 3.65
N PRO A 5 5.62 -3.60 3.31
CA PRO A 5 6.58 -2.84 4.08
C PRO A 5 5.96 -2.41 5.43
N TYR A 6 6.81 -2.40 6.45
CA TYR A 6 6.50 -1.92 7.79
C TYR A 6 7.67 -1.09 8.31
N THR A 7 7.37 -0.15 9.18
CA THR A 7 8.36 0.66 9.88
C THR A 7 8.14 0.51 11.37
N VAL A 8 9.24 0.39 12.13
CA VAL A 8 9.21 0.38 13.58
C VAL A 8 9.99 1.59 14.06
N ARG A 9 9.38 2.42 14.89
CA ARG A 9 10.02 3.55 15.53
C ARG A 9 10.20 3.27 17.01
N TYR A 10 11.46 3.30 17.46
CA TYR A 10 11.81 3.23 18.86
C TYR A 10 12.12 4.62 19.39
N THR A 11 11.55 4.97 20.53
CA THR A 11 11.92 6.17 21.28
C THR A 11 12.45 5.76 22.64
N GLY A 12 13.70 6.12 22.92
CA GLY A 12 14.33 5.87 24.22
C GLY A 12 13.62 6.63 25.35
N GLY A 13 13.68 6.06 26.55
CA GLY A 13 13.21 6.73 27.75
C GLY A 13 14.05 7.98 28.06
N PHE A 14 13.42 8.98 28.67
CA PHE A 14 14.06 10.20 29.12
C PHE A 14 13.44 10.64 30.45
N HIS A 15 14.01 11.67 31.08
CA HIS A 15 13.43 12.26 32.27
C HIS A 15 13.11 13.73 32.03
N ASP A 16 12.02 14.20 32.62
CA ASP A 16 11.67 15.60 32.68
C ASP A 16 11.30 16.00 34.12
N ARG A 17 10.74 17.20 34.29
CA ARG A 17 10.25 17.67 35.59
C ARG A 17 8.76 18.01 35.52
N LYS A 18 8.02 17.56 36.53
CA LYS A 18 6.64 17.98 36.79
C LYS A 18 6.58 19.45 37.21
N PRO A 19 5.40 20.09 37.22
CA PRO A 19 5.25 21.47 37.71
C PRO A 19 5.76 21.70 39.13
N ALA A 20 5.64 20.69 40.01
CA ALA A 20 6.16 20.72 41.38
C ALA A 20 7.68 20.47 41.48
N GLY A 21 8.40 20.40 40.36
CA GLY A 21 9.85 20.19 40.30
C GLY A 21 10.34 18.76 40.53
N GLN A 22 9.43 17.83 40.83
CA GLN A 22 9.74 16.40 40.93
C GLN A 22 10.23 15.86 39.57
N ILE A 23 11.28 15.03 39.61
CA ILE A 23 11.75 14.32 38.42
C ILE A 23 10.68 13.31 38.00
N HIS A 24 10.33 13.33 36.72
CA HIS A 24 9.44 12.36 36.09
C HIS A 24 10.24 11.59 35.05
N TYR A 25 10.34 10.28 35.25
CA TYR A 25 10.96 9.38 34.30
C TYR A 25 9.90 8.84 33.36
N LEU A 26 10.16 8.94 32.07
CA LEU A 26 9.35 8.39 31.01
C LEU A 26 10.01 7.11 30.51
N SER A 27 9.21 6.05 30.42
CA SER A 27 9.62 4.79 29.79
C SER A 27 9.78 4.97 28.28
N HIS A 28 10.52 4.05 27.68
CA HIS A 28 10.62 3.96 26.23
C HIS A 28 9.26 3.66 25.59
N THR A 29 9.10 4.02 24.31
CA THR A 29 7.90 3.68 23.52
C THR A 29 8.27 3.14 22.15
N TRP A 30 7.35 2.36 21.58
CA TRP A 30 7.44 1.75 20.26
C TRP A 30 6.19 2.12 19.47
N THR A 31 6.36 2.63 18.25
CA THR A 31 5.26 2.75 17.28
C THR A 31 5.56 1.90 16.06
N ILE A 32 4.50 1.33 15.49
CA ILE A 32 4.58 0.42 14.34
C ILE A 32 3.66 0.97 13.26
N ASP A 33 4.22 1.18 12.08
CA ASP A 33 3.51 1.60 10.88
C ASP A 33 3.58 0.45 9.87
N GLY A 34 2.50 0.20 9.14
CA GLY A 34 2.45 -0.91 8.20
C GLY A 34 1.50 -0.69 7.05
N GLN A 35 1.85 -1.24 5.90
CA GLN A 35 0.98 -1.24 4.73
C GLN A 35 1.01 -2.58 3.98
N ALA A 36 -0.09 -2.89 3.34
CA ALA A 36 -0.28 -4.04 2.47
C ALA A 36 -0.74 -3.57 1.09
N SER A 37 -0.02 -3.97 0.05
CA SER A 37 -0.36 -3.65 -1.33
C SER A 37 -0.58 -4.92 -2.15
N TYR A 38 -1.64 -4.93 -2.96
CA TYR A 38 -1.92 -5.98 -3.93
C TYR A 38 -2.07 -5.39 -5.33
N ASP A 39 -1.37 -5.99 -6.28
CA ASP A 39 -1.35 -5.60 -7.68
C ASP A 39 -2.06 -6.66 -8.53
N PHE A 40 -3.10 -6.21 -9.22
CA PHE A 40 -3.89 -6.98 -10.17
C PHE A 40 -3.24 -6.87 -11.55
N SER A 41 -2.27 -7.74 -11.83
CA SER A 41 -1.67 -7.89 -13.16
C SER A 41 -2.12 -9.20 -13.78
N PHE A 42 -2.94 -9.13 -14.83
CA PHE A 42 -3.33 -10.29 -15.62
C PHE A 42 -2.42 -10.34 -16.86
N VAL A 43 -1.52 -11.32 -16.87
CA VAL A 43 -0.69 -11.60 -18.05
C VAL A 43 -1.54 -12.43 -19.01
N ALA A 44 -1.59 -12.01 -20.27
CA ALA A 44 -2.18 -12.82 -21.33
C ALA A 44 -1.51 -14.19 -21.39
N PRO A 45 -2.25 -15.30 -21.54
CA PRO A 45 -1.62 -16.57 -21.86
C PRO A 45 -0.86 -16.37 -23.18
N VAL A 46 0.46 -16.50 -23.13
CA VAL A 46 1.29 -16.50 -24.33
C VAL A 46 0.79 -17.68 -25.16
N GLU A 47 0.09 -17.40 -26.26
CA GLU A 47 -0.11 -18.42 -27.29
C GLU A 47 1.29 -18.91 -27.64
N ASN A 48 1.53 -20.17 -27.33
CA ASN A 48 2.72 -20.88 -27.77
C ASN A 48 2.65 -20.84 -29.29
N GLN A 49 3.32 -19.85 -29.90
CA GLN A 49 3.35 -19.70 -31.36
C GLN A 49 3.64 -21.08 -31.94
N PRO A 50 2.82 -21.61 -32.86
CA PRO A 50 3.13 -22.88 -33.48
C PRO A 50 4.51 -22.74 -34.09
N VAL A 51 5.47 -23.51 -33.55
CA VAL A 51 6.83 -23.60 -34.10
C VAL A 51 6.66 -23.88 -35.59
N ALA A 52 7.17 -22.97 -36.43
CA ALA A 52 7.06 -23.06 -37.88
C ALA A 52 7.59 -24.43 -38.34
N GLY A 53 6.68 -25.32 -38.74
CA GLY A 53 7.04 -26.71 -39.07
C GLY A 53 5.89 -27.72 -39.07
N TYR A 54 4.73 -27.43 -38.49
CA TYR A 54 3.56 -28.31 -38.63
C TYR A 54 2.62 -27.80 -39.73
N SER A 55 2.94 -28.15 -40.97
CA SER A 55 2.02 -28.07 -42.10
C SER A 55 0.92 -29.12 -41.93
N LYS A 56 -0.32 -28.70 -41.75
CA LYS A 56 -1.48 -29.42 -42.27
C LYS A 56 -2.64 -28.46 -42.48
N ASP A 57 -3.17 -28.55 -43.68
CA ASP A 57 -4.15 -27.68 -44.33
C ASP A 57 -5.34 -27.31 -43.45
N ALA A 58 -5.54 -26.00 -43.24
CA ALA A 58 -6.84 -25.45 -42.88
C ALA A 58 -7.09 -24.22 -43.75
N LYS A 59 -7.79 -24.45 -44.85
CA LYS A 59 -8.56 -23.42 -45.55
C LYS A 59 -9.65 -22.90 -44.61
N ASP A 60 -9.94 -21.62 -44.79
CA ASP A 60 -11.11 -20.86 -44.34
C ASP A 60 -11.17 -20.46 -42.86
N MET A 61 -10.84 -19.18 -42.60
CA MET A 61 -11.80 -18.22 -42.03
C MET A 61 -11.49 -16.84 -42.62
N SER A 62 -12.49 -16.33 -43.33
CA SER A 62 -12.46 -15.10 -44.14
C SER A 62 -12.18 -13.84 -43.32
N SER A 63 -11.39 -12.95 -43.92
CA SER A 63 -11.36 -11.51 -43.62
C SER A 63 -12.77 -10.94 -43.50
N GLY A 64 -13.14 -10.50 -42.30
CA GLY A 64 -14.33 -9.69 -42.07
C GLY A 64 -14.07 -8.28 -42.62
N LYS A 65 -14.65 -7.98 -43.77
CA LYS A 65 -15.02 -6.62 -44.16
C LYS A 65 -15.99 -6.09 -43.10
N ASP A 66 -15.48 -5.27 -42.20
CA ASP A 66 -16.09 -4.06 -41.65
C ASP A 66 -15.18 -3.61 -40.50
N GLY A 67 -14.84 -2.31 -40.48
CA GLY A 67 -13.84 -1.69 -39.60
C GLY A 67 -14.18 -1.68 -38.11
N GLY A 68 -14.48 -2.84 -37.53
CA GLY A 68 -14.52 -3.06 -36.09
C GLY A 68 -13.10 -3.26 -35.58
N LEU A 69 -12.69 -2.40 -34.65
CA LEU A 69 -11.41 -2.48 -33.94
C LEU A 69 -11.11 -3.93 -33.54
N THR A 70 -10.14 -4.56 -34.21
CA THR A 70 -9.62 -5.86 -33.84
C THR A 70 -8.97 -5.73 -32.47
N MET A 71 -9.71 -6.05 -31.42
CA MET A 71 -9.14 -6.20 -30.09
C MET A 71 -8.27 -7.46 -30.08
N SER A 72 -7.10 -7.38 -29.42
CA SER A 72 -6.19 -8.52 -29.23
C SER A 72 -6.97 -9.76 -28.73
N ALA A 73 -6.56 -10.96 -29.13
CA ALA A 73 -7.18 -12.23 -28.69
C ALA A 73 -7.31 -12.33 -27.15
N ASP A 74 -6.41 -11.65 -26.42
CA ASP A 74 -6.40 -11.53 -24.95
C ASP A 74 -7.58 -10.73 -24.39
N ALA A 75 -8.07 -9.75 -25.15
CA ALA A 75 -9.32 -9.10 -24.82
C ALA A 75 -10.44 -10.14 -24.89
N GLN A 76 -10.51 -10.95 -25.96
CA GLN A 76 -11.63 -11.85 -26.19
C GLN A 76 -11.78 -12.97 -25.15
N SER A 77 -10.73 -13.41 -24.47
CA SER A 77 -10.80 -14.48 -23.44
C SER A 77 -10.84 -13.99 -21.99
N SER A 78 -10.58 -12.70 -21.72
CA SER A 78 -10.56 -12.15 -20.36
C SER A 78 -11.96 -11.77 -19.87
N SER A 79 -12.26 -12.11 -18.61
CA SER A 79 -13.53 -11.72 -17.98
C SER A 79 -13.62 -10.19 -17.81
N TYR A 80 -14.82 -9.63 -17.80
CA TYR A 80 -15.02 -8.18 -17.61
C TYR A 80 -14.29 -7.66 -16.36
N GLY A 81 -14.33 -8.41 -15.25
CA GLY A 81 -13.62 -8.06 -14.03
C GLY A 81 -12.10 -8.04 -14.19
N GLN A 82 -11.52 -8.98 -14.94
CA GLN A 82 -10.08 -8.97 -15.24
C GLN A 82 -9.70 -7.74 -16.06
N ARG A 83 -10.51 -7.38 -17.07
CA ARG A 83 -10.26 -6.17 -17.88
C ARG A 83 -10.31 -4.90 -17.03
N VAL A 84 -11.30 -4.78 -16.15
CA VAL A 84 -11.44 -3.61 -15.26
C VAL A 84 -10.33 -3.55 -14.21
N LEU A 85 -9.92 -4.68 -13.65
CA LEU A 85 -8.93 -4.72 -12.57
C LEU A 85 -7.49 -4.75 -13.07
N ASN A 86 -7.22 -5.10 -14.34
CA ASN A 86 -5.85 -5.20 -14.84
C ASN A 86 -5.06 -3.90 -14.69
N GLY A 87 -3.83 -3.97 -14.18
CA GLY A 87 -3.00 -2.79 -13.90
C GLY A 87 -3.48 -1.96 -12.71
N THR A 88 -4.41 -2.46 -11.90
CA THR A 88 -4.86 -1.82 -10.66
C THR A 88 -4.00 -2.29 -9.49
N THR A 89 -3.59 -1.38 -8.63
CA THR A 89 -2.96 -1.69 -7.33
C THR A 89 -3.83 -1.11 -6.23
N ILE A 90 -4.22 -1.93 -5.26
CA ILE A 90 -4.90 -1.50 -4.03
C ILE A 90 -3.89 -1.57 -2.89
N THR A 91 -3.82 -0.51 -2.09
CA THR A 91 -3.00 -0.46 -0.87
C THR A 91 -3.84 -0.07 0.33
N LEU A 92 -3.70 -0.82 1.41
CA LEU A 92 -4.23 -0.50 2.74
C LEU A 92 -3.04 -0.20 3.64
N GLY A 93 -3.05 0.93 4.34
CA GLY A 93 -2.01 1.27 5.31
C GLY A 93 -2.56 1.79 6.62
N CYS A 94 -1.74 1.67 7.66
CA CYS A 94 -2.04 2.12 9.01
C CYS A 94 -0.75 2.61 9.67
N ASP A 95 -0.73 3.89 10.01
CA ASP A 95 0.31 4.50 10.85
C ASP A 95 -0.12 4.39 12.31
N ASN A 96 0.85 4.12 13.19
CA ASN A 96 0.62 3.86 14.61
C ASN A 96 -0.45 2.78 14.85
N ILE A 97 -0.18 1.57 14.35
CA ILE A 97 -1.08 0.39 14.42
C ILE A 97 -1.55 0.12 15.85
N THR A 98 -0.66 0.27 16.84
CA THR A 98 -0.96 0.08 18.26
C THR A 98 -1.79 1.21 18.85
N GLY A 99 -1.82 2.38 18.20
CA GLY A 99 -2.52 3.57 18.68
C GLY A 99 -1.93 4.14 19.95
N GLU A 100 -0.61 4.04 20.12
CA GLU A 100 0.08 4.54 21.29
C GLU A 100 0.18 6.06 21.22
N ASP A 101 -0.15 6.75 22.30
CA ASP A 101 0.10 8.18 22.41
C ASP A 101 1.59 8.45 22.66
N PRO A 102 2.13 9.58 22.19
CA PRO A 102 3.47 10.00 22.61
C PRO A 102 3.52 10.15 24.14
N PRO A 103 4.66 9.88 24.77
CA PRO A 103 4.75 9.91 26.22
C PRO A 103 4.58 11.35 26.73
N LYS A 104 3.92 11.54 27.88
CA LYS A 104 3.58 12.87 28.41
C LYS A 104 4.81 13.64 28.88
N SER A 105 4.92 14.91 28.49
CA SER A 105 5.96 15.80 29.02
C SER A 105 5.37 17.09 29.60
N PHE A 106 5.91 17.50 30.74
CA PHE A 106 5.44 18.63 31.52
C PHE A 106 6.32 19.87 31.36
N GLY A 107 7.62 19.71 31.11
CA GLY A 107 8.54 20.84 30.95
C GLY A 107 8.49 21.82 32.13
N PHE A 108 8.47 21.32 33.36
CA PHE A 108 8.28 22.12 34.59
C PHE A 108 6.96 22.91 34.63
N GLY A 109 5.92 22.42 33.93
CA GLY A 109 4.63 23.10 33.79
C GLY A 109 4.55 24.11 32.66
N GLY A 110 5.65 24.32 31.92
CA GLY A 110 5.68 25.21 30.74
C GLY A 110 5.25 24.55 29.44
N ASN A 111 5.01 23.23 29.43
CA ASN A 111 4.58 22.53 28.22
C ASN A 111 3.06 22.55 28.05
N THR A 112 2.58 23.36 27.10
CA THR A 112 1.13 23.52 26.82
C THR A 112 0.56 22.39 25.97
N THR A 113 1.37 21.65 25.22
CA THR A 113 0.89 20.50 24.41
C THR A 113 0.81 19.22 25.26
N GLY A 114 1.51 19.18 26.40
CA GLY A 114 1.58 18.01 27.26
C GLY A 114 2.40 16.85 26.68
N TYR A 115 3.11 17.08 25.57
CA TYR A 115 3.94 16.11 24.88
C TYR A 115 5.29 16.72 24.48
N PRO A 116 6.38 15.95 24.37
CA PRO A 116 7.65 16.46 23.88
C PRO A 116 7.49 17.02 22.48
N GLY A 117 7.96 18.25 22.24
CA GLY A 117 7.80 18.90 20.92
C GLY A 117 8.43 18.12 19.76
N PHE A 118 9.42 17.26 20.03
CA PHE A 118 10.05 16.39 19.03
C PHE A 118 9.36 15.03 18.86
N LEU A 119 8.42 14.65 19.73
CA LEU A 119 7.61 13.43 19.63
C LEU A 119 6.14 13.70 19.37
N TYR A 120 5.71 14.96 19.45
CA TYR A 120 4.34 15.33 19.21
C TYR A 120 3.96 15.04 17.76
N ASP A 121 2.94 14.19 17.61
CA ASP A 121 2.27 13.94 16.34
C ASP A 121 0.77 14.18 16.55
N ALA A 122 0.21 15.14 15.81
CA ALA A 122 -1.22 15.46 15.87
C ALA A 122 -2.10 14.40 15.17
N THR A 123 -1.49 13.50 14.38
CA THR A 123 -2.18 12.55 13.52
C THR A 123 -2.63 11.31 14.27
N GLY A 124 -1.86 10.86 15.28
CA GLY A 124 -2.17 9.65 16.04
C GLY A 124 -2.23 8.39 15.17
N ARG A 125 -3.19 7.50 15.41
CA ARG A 125 -3.45 6.35 14.53
C ARG A 125 -4.18 6.78 13.27
N PHE A 126 -3.58 6.52 12.11
CA PHE A 126 -4.12 6.94 10.82
C PHE A 126 -4.23 5.75 9.86
N VAL A 127 -5.45 5.46 9.40
CA VAL A 127 -5.73 4.39 8.44
C VAL A 127 -6.06 4.98 7.09
N TYR A 128 -5.44 4.47 6.04
CA TYR A 128 -5.63 4.96 4.68
C TYR A 128 -5.78 3.83 3.65
N VAL A 129 -6.43 4.18 2.54
CA VAL A 129 -6.56 3.33 1.35
C VAL A 129 -6.06 4.13 0.15
N GLN A 130 -5.25 3.50 -0.68
CA GLN A 130 -4.77 4.05 -1.94
C GLN A 130 -5.14 3.11 -3.10
N LEU A 131 -5.62 3.70 -4.19
CA LEU A 131 -5.88 3.04 -5.46
C LEU A 131 -4.99 3.65 -6.55
N THR A 132 -4.21 2.82 -7.23
CA THR A 132 -3.42 3.21 -8.40
C THR A 132 -3.88 2.41 -9.61
N LYS A 133 -4.04 3.06 -10.78
CA LYS A 133 -4.42 2.40 -12.04
C LYS A 133 -3.40 2.75 -13.12
N LYS A 134 -2.89 1.73 -13.81
CA LYS A 134 -2.13 1.89 -15.06
C LYS A 134 -3.11 1.81 -16.23
N PHE A 135 -3.05 2.80 -17.12
CA PHE A 135 -3.84 2.88 -18.35
C PHE A 135 -2.99 2.45 -19.54
#